data_AF-A0A9I9CBS2-F1
#
_entry.id   AF-A0A9I9CBS2-F1
#
_cell.length_a   1.000
_cell.length_b   1.000
_cell.length_c   1.000
_cell.angle_alpha   90.00
_cell.angle_beta   90.00
_cell.angle_gamma   90.00
#
_symmetry.space_group_name_H-M   'P 1'
#
loop_
_entity.id
_entity.type
_entity.pdbx_description
1 polymer ?
#
loop_
_entity_poly.entity_id
_entity_poly.type
_entity_poly.pdbx_seq_one_letter_code
_entity_poly.pdbx_strand_id
1 'polypeptide(L)' 'MMEVVGAPFVSVGDDTGYYIKCSDNPEFLTGRQAHIIYKGKKIGTFGIVHPEVLENFDIPDPCSLVEVNMESFL' A
#
# COMPACT_ATOMS: atom_id res chain seq x y z
N MET A 1 -2.20 17.50 1.99
CA MET A 1 -3.49 16.98 2.48
C MET A 1 -3.89 15.84 1.58
N MET A 2 -4.24 14.68 2.13
CA MET A 2 -4.76 13.54 1.36
C MET A 2 -6.29 13.63 1.48
N GLU A 3 -6.96 14.07 0.42
CA GLU A 3 -8.43 14.08 0.38
C GLU A 3 -8.95 12.70 0.01
N VAL A 4 -9.98 12.26 0.72
CA VAL A 4 -10.69 11.01 0.46
C VAL A 4 -11.85 11.32 -0.50
N VAL A 5 -11.79 10.77 -1.71
CA VAL A 5 -12.88 10.81 -2.69
C VAL A 5 -13.37 9.37 -2.90
N GLY A 6 -14.52 9.00 -2.30
CA GLY A 6 -15.30 7.82 -2.72
C GLY A 6 -15.52 6.70 -1.70
N ALA A 7 -14.63 6.46 -0.72
CA ALA A 7 -14.83 5.43 0.32
C ALA A 7 -14.28 5.89 1.68
N PRO A 8 -14.99 5.70 2.81
CA PRO A 8 -14.51 6.17 4.11
C PRO A 8 -13.28 5.39 4.57
N PHE A 9 -12.33 6.08 5.20
CA PHE A 9 -11.24 5.43 5.93
C PHE A 9 -11.78 4.91 7.26
N VAL A 10 -11.70 3.60 7.48
CA VAL A 10 -12.30 2.92 8.63
C VAL A 10 -11.25 2.23 9.49
N SER A 11 -11.65 1.81 10.68
CA SER A 11 -10.79 1.01 11.57
C SER A 11 -10.54 -0.38 10.99
N VAL A 12 -9.40 -0.99 11.36
CA VAL A 12 -9.06 -2.36 10.95
C VAL A 12 -10.17 -3.32 11.37
N GLY A 13 -10.73 -4.06 10.40
CA GLY A 13 -11.82 -5.01 10.61
C GLY A 13 -13.22 -4.47 10.33
N ASP A 14 -13.33 -3.21 9.91
CA ASP A 14 -14.58 -2.63 9.41
C ASP A 14 -14.65 -2.78 7.87
N ASP A 15 -15.72 -3.41 7.39
CA ASP A 15 -15.95 -3.69 5.97
C ASP A 15 -16.76 -2.59 5.26
N THR A 16 -17.14 -1.51 5.95
CA THR A 16 -17.92 -0.40 5.38
C THR A 16 -17.08 0.58 4.57
N GLY A 17 -15.75 0.42 4.56
CA GLY A 17 -14.82 1.31 3.88
C GLY A 17 -13.49 0.66 3.53
N TYR A 18 -12.43 1.45 3.53
CA TYR A 18 -11.06 0.99 3.35
C TYR A 18 -10.21 1.25 4.60
N TYR A 19 -9.27 0.36 4.87
CA TYR A 19 -8.27 0.53 5.92
C TYR A 19 -6.91 0.07 5.43
N ILE A 20 -5.85 0.50 6.13
CA ILE A 20 -4.49 0.06 5.85
C ILE A 20 -3.96 -0.80 6.97
N LYS A 21 -3.17 -1.82 6.63
CA LYS A 21 -2.52 -2.72 7.59
C LYS A 21 -1.05 -2.84 7.25
N CYS A 22 -0.16 -2.83 8.24
CA CYS A 22 1.27 -3.08 8.00
C CYS A 22 1.47 -4.38 7.21
N SER A 23 2.38 -4.33 6.25
CA SER A 23 2.82 -5.48 5.47
C SER A 23 4.27 -5.83 5.82
N ASP A 24 4.70 -7.03 5.43
CA ASP A 24 6.07 -7.53 5.63
C ASP A 24 6.63 -8.11 4.33
N ASN A 25 6.45 -7.39 3.21
CA ASN A 25 7.05 -7.74 1.93
C ASN A 25 8.56 -7.40 1.94
N PRO A 26 9.43 -8.27 1.40
CA PRO A 26 10.87 -8.05 1.35
C PRO A 26 11.31 -6.97 0.36
N GLU A 27 10.48 -6.68 -0.65
CA GLU A 27 10.73 -5.64 -1.64
C GLU A 27 10.61 -4.21 -1.07
N PHE A 28 10.03 -4.07 0.13
CA PHE A 28 9.86 -2.80 0.82
C PHE A 28 10.66 -2.72 2.11
N LEU A 29 10.94 -1.50 2.54
CA LEU A 29 11.55 -1.20 3.81
C LEU A 29 10.62 -1.61 4.98
N THR A 30 11.15 -2.43 5.89
CA THR A 30 10.43 -2.90 7.07
C THR A 30 9.90 -1.72 7.90
N GLY A 31 8.64 -1.79 8.33
CA GLY A 31 7.97 -0.73 9.09
C GLY A 31 7.56 0.51 8.29
N ARG A 32 7.80 0.53 6.97
CA ARG A 32 7.39 1.60 6.04
C ARG A 32 6.63 1.04 4.83
N GLN A 33 5.74 0.10 5.10
CA GLN A 33 4.92 -0.57 4.10
C GLN A 33 3.56 -0.97 4.66
N ALA A 34 2.53 -0.95 3.81
CA ALA A 34 1.18 -1.32 4.19
C ALA A 34 0.37 -1.90 3.01
N HIS A 35 -0.51 -2.83 3.32
CA HIS A 35 -1.56 -3.30 2.44
C HIS A 35 -2.79 -2.39 2.54
N ILE A 36 -3.41 -2.14 1.40
CA ILE A 36 -4.69 -1.44 1.28
C ILE A 36 -5.77 -2.51 1.26
N ILE A 37 -6.67 -2.46 2.25
CA ILE A 37 -7.81 -3.37 2.35
C ILE A 37 -9.08 -2.56 2.12
N TYR A 38 -9.95 -3.05 1.25
CA TYR A 38 -11.25 -2.47 0.98
C TYR A 38 -12.30 -3.56 1.10
N LYS A 39 -13.34 -3.34 1.92
CA LYS A 39 -14.42 -4.31 2.19
C LYS A 39 -13.88 -5.71 2.52
N GLY A 40 -12.90 -5.79 3.41
CA GLY A 40 -12.28 -7.05 3.83
C GLY A 40 -11.33 -7.72 2.83
N LYS A 41 -11.15 -7.17 1.61
CA LYS A 41 -10.25 -7.72 0.58
C LYS A 41 -9.00 -6.85 0.39
N LYS A 42 -7.82 -7.47 0.30
CA LYS A 42 -6.59 -6.77 -0.12
C LYS A 42 -6.77 -6.32 -1.57
N ILE A 43 -6.73 -5.01 -1.80
CA ILE A 43 -6.81 -4.41 -3.13
C ILE A 43 -5.48 -3.84 -3.60
N GLY A 44 -4.49 -3.74 -2.72
CA GLY A 44 -3.22 -3.13 -3.08
C GLY A 44 -2.19 -3.16 -1.98
N THR A 45 -1.01 -2.63 -2.28
CA THR A 45 0.09 -2.45 -1.33
C THR A 45 0.83 -1.16 -1.66
N PHE A 46 1.39 -0.51 -0.66
CA PHE A 46 2.30 0.60 -0.88
C PHE A 46 3.41 0.60 0.17
N GLY A 47 4.56 1.13 -0.20
CA GLY A 47 5.70 1.19 0.69
C GLY A 47 6.89 1.88 0.07
N ILE A 48 7.90 2.12 0.90
CA ILE A 48 9.22 2.58 0.45
C ILE A 48 9.98 1.35 -0.05
N VAL A 49 10.51 1.41 -1.27
CA VAL A 49 11.26 0.30 -1.87
C VAL A 49 12.56 0.08 -1.09
N HIS A 50 12.94 -1.18 -0.87
CA HIS A 50 14.18 -1.51 -0.16
C HIS A 50 15.41 -1.02 -0.95
N PRO A 51 16.44 -0.44 -0.31
CA PRO A 51 17.61 0.09 -1.01
C PRO A 51 18.31 -0.94 -1.91
N GLU A 52 18.40 -2.19 -1.45
CA GLU A 52 18.97 -3.30 -2.24
C GLU A 52 18.22 -3.53 -3.56
N VAL A 53 16.89 -3.34 -3.58
CA VAL A 53 16.11 -3.42 -4.81
C VAL A 53 16.45 -2.23 -5.70
N LEU A 54 16.50 -1.02 -5.17
CA LEU A 54 16.85 0.19 -5.94
C LEU A 54 18.24 0.10 -6.57
N GLU A 55 19.22 -0.43 -5.83
CA GLU A 55 20.58 -0.69 -6.33
C GLU A 55 20.59 -1.67 -7.50
N ASN A 56 19.79 -2.75 -7.44
CA ASN A 56 19.68 -3.72 -8.54
C ASN A 56 19.04 -3.14 -9.81
N PHE A 57 18.33 -2.02 -9.73
CA PHE A 57 17.71 -1.32 -10.86
C PHE A 57 18.43 0.00 -11.23
N ASP A 58 19.62 0.26 -10.67
CA ASP A 58 20.40 1.50 -10.89
C ASP A 58 19.59 2.78 -10.58
N ILE A 59 18.72 2.73 -9.57
CA ILE A 59 17.91 3.88 -9.11
C ILE A 59 18.62 4.53 -7.92
N PRO A 60 19.20 5.74 -8.08
CA PRO A 60 19.98 6.38 -7.02
C PRO A 60 19.11 7.03 -5.93
N ASP A 61 17.84 7.31 -6.23
CA ASP A 61 16.95 8.06 -5.37
C ASP A 61 15.94 7.15 -4.64
N PRO A 62 15.59 7.44 -3.37
CA PRO A 62 14.60 6.68 -2.64
C PRO A 62 13.23 6.77 -3.31
N CYS A 63 12.68 5.61 -3.68
CA CYS A 63 11.40 5.51 -4.36
C CYS A 63 10.32 4.90 -3.45
N SER A 64 9.11 5.43 -3.55
CA SER A 64 7.90 4.82 -2.99
C SER A 64 7.10 4.18 -4.11
N LEU A 65 6.60 2.98 -3.87
CA LEU A 65 5.77 2.24 -4.83
C LEU A 65 4.36 2.08 -4.25
N VAL A 66 3.37 2.18 -5.13
CA VAL A 66 1.97 1.88 -4.83
C VAL A 66 1.42 0.98 -5.94
N GLU A 67 0.83 -0.13 -5.54
CA GLU A 67 0.13 -1.07 -6.40
C GLU A 67 -1.33 -1.11 -5.95
N VAL A 68 -2.26 -0.92 -6.89
CA VAL A 68 -3.70 -1.01 -6.63
C VAL A 68 -4.36 -1.77 -7.77
N ASN A 69 -5.10 -2.81 -7.44
CA ASN A 69 -5.95 -3.56 -8.34
C ASN A 69 -7.27 -2.80 -8.53
N MET A 70 -7.47 -2.22 -9.72
CA MET A 70 -8.68 -1.46 -10.06
C MET A 70 -9.92 -2.34 -10.29
N GLU A 71 -9.76 -3.60 -10.69
CA GLU A 71 -10.89 -4.53 -10.86
C GLU A 71 -11.60 -4.81 -9.53
N SER A 72 -10.93 -4.55 -8.40
CA SER A 72 -11.52 -4.70 -7.07
C SER A 72 -12.61 -3.66 -6.74
N PHE A 73 -12.84 -2.69 -7.63
CA PHE A 73 -13.92 -1.70 -7.51
C PHE A 73 -15.12 -1.95 -8.43
N LEU A 74 -15.04 -2.93 -9.33
CA LEU A 74 -16.12 -3.36 -10.23
C LEU A 74 -16.96 -4.45 -9.55
#